data_AF-A0A425VU46-F1
#
_entry.id   AF-A0A425VU46-F1
#
_cell.length_a   1.000
_cell.length_b   1.000
_cell.length_c   1.000
_cell.angle_alpha   90.00
_cell.angle_beta   90.00
_cell.angle_gamma   90.00
#
_symmetry.space_group_name_H-M   'P 1'
#
loop_
_entity.id
_entity.type
_entity.pdbx_description
1 polymer ?
#
loop_
_entity_poly.entity_id
_entity_poly.type
_entity_poly.pdbx_seq_one_letter_code
_entity_poly.pdbx_strand_id
1 'polypeptide(L)'
;MSKKKAREIIAPQEVIERFVVRARRVKAHSLVQDGSVEKYAKTQMTVSFSMTNGAATIKDVVVPDEEVFESLTTRLRPFIVKSEPIYLPKVFDAIRSFMSDDALGEKDEDLEKALVSAEQCFEHRFREQDVKTYALQLLDEAGNPESGYVSDATMAGSWLYTDTVHADPHDEKAVGKKFGYRARYTAASPFFCELAILVVSMLSIVKALVEKDYLSVSDTAWSEPVTYAEAEEAAGEKVVDGSMYIFPAGTVPPDGASLEDIPGGVKATPMVLCLLGDPEGRAVLTVYEESGEPIASYPAYRRLRDDTFVFLVNDVLSLTVPRGILSGSPSSIPVFEANEGREVEAYSLFRSFSSPHRLEVRFNYDGREQRFMLYFEPQPAEDGEPSPRGGEQ
;
A
#
# COMPACT_ATOMS: atom_id res chain seq x y z
N MET A 1 -43.00 -11.38 6.02
CA MET A 1 -42.91 -11.77 4.58
C MET A 1 -41.58 -11.28 4.04
N SER A 2 -40.62 -12.18 3.87
CA SER A 2 -39.26 -11.86 3.44
C SER A 2 -39.23 -11.65 1.93
N LYS A 3 -38.77 -10.48 1.46
CA LYS A 3 -38.51 -10.22 0.04
C LYS A 3 -37.36 -11.12 -0.39
N LYS A 4 -37.67 -12.22 -1.06
CA LYS A 4 -36.71 -13.07 -1.79
C LYS A 4 -36.11 -12.19 -2.89
N LYS A 5 -34.94 -11.60 -2.62
CA LYS A 5 -34.17 -10.79 -3.58
C LYS A 5 -33.98 -11.65 -4.83
N ALA A 6 -34.56 -11.25 -5.96
CA ALA A 6 -34.38 -11.94 -7.22
C ALA A 6 -32.87 -12.05 -7.48
N ARG A 7 -32.39 -13.29 -7.71
CA ARG A 7 -30.99 -13.55 -7.96
C ARG A 7 -30.68 -12.95 -9.33
N GLU A 8 -29.94 -11.86 -9.34
CA GLU A 8 -29.51 -11.16 -10.55
C GLU A 8 -28.74 -12.15 -11.44
N ILE A 9 -29.20 -12.33 -12.68
CA ILE A 9 -28.54 -13.21 -13.66
C ILE A 9 -27.38 -12.38 -14.21
N ILE A 10 -26.17 -12.75 -13.80
CA ILE A 10 -24.92 -12.10 -14.24
C ILE A 10 -24.54 -12.70 -15.59
N ALA A 11 -24.15 -11.85 -16.55
CA ALA A 11 -23.76 -12.31 -17.88
C ALA A 11 -22.44 -13.13 -17.83
N PRO A 12 -22.24 -14.14 -18.71
CA PRO A 12 -21.00 -14.92 -18.76
C PRO A 12 -19.73 -14.06 -18.83
N GLN A 13 -19.76 -13.00 -19.65
CA GLN A 13 -18.67 -12.04 -19.77
C GLN A 13 -18.30 -11.41 -18.42
N GLU A 14 -19.29 -10.94 -17.68
CA GLU A 14 -19.10 -10.28 -16.38
C GLU A 14 -18.57 -11.26 -15.32
N VAL A 15 -18.95 -12.54 -15.40
CA VAL A 15 -18.38 -13.60 -14.54
C VAL A 15 -16.88 -13.76 -14.80
N ILE A 16 -16.47 -13.79 -16.08
CA ILE A 16 -15.07 -13.98 -16.48
C ILE A 16 -14.22 -12.77 -16.10
N GLU A 17 -14.70 -11.55 -16.34
CA GLU A 17 -13.99 -10.33 -15.95
C GLU A 17 -13.78 -10.25 -14.43
N ARG A 18 -14.83 -10.53 -13.64
CA ARG A 18 -14.71 -10.59 -12.18
C ARG A 18 -13.78 -11.71 -11.73
N PHE A 19 -13.78 -12.84 -12.42
CA PHE A 19 -12.86 -13.94 -12.15
C PHE A 19 -11.42 -13.50 -12.39
N VAL A 20 -11.11 -12.84 -13.52
CA VAL A 20 -9.76 -12.38 -13.86
C VAL A 20 -9.20 -11.47 -12.78
N VAL A 21 -9.96 -10.47 -12.35
CA VAL A 21 -9.55 -9.51 -11.30
C VAL A 21 -9.25 -10.23 -9.98
N ARG A 22 -10.14 -11.15 -9.58
CA ARG A 22 -10.00 -11.89 -8.32
C ARG A 22 -8.88 -12.93 -8.37
N ALA A 23 -8.68 -13.58 -9.51
CA ALA A 23 -7.60 -14.54 -9.70
C ALA A 23 -6.23 -13.84 -9.76
N ARG A 24 -6.15 -12.62 -10.33
CA ARG A 24 -4.95 -11.77 -10.24
C ARG A 24 -4.59 -11.45 -8.79
N ARG A 25 -5.57 -11.22 -7.89
CA ARG A 25 -5.33 -11.06 -6.44
C ARG A 25 -4.76 -12.30 -5.77
N VAL A 26 -5.14 -13.50 -6.23
CA VAL A 26 -4.54 -14.76 -5.77
C VAL A 26 -3.12 -14.88 -6.30
N LYS A 27 -2.91 -14.62 -7.58
CA LYS A 27 -1.57 -14.65 -8.21
C LYS A 27 -0.58 -13.68 -7.55
N ALA A 28 -1.05 -12.53 -7.07
CA ALA A 28 -0.26 -11.54 -6.35
C ALA A 28 -0.04 -11.87 -4.85
N HIS A 29 -0.52 -13.02 -4.36
CA HIS A 29 -0.25 -13.44 -2.98
C HIS A 29 1.20 -13.89 -2.81
N SER A 30 1.84 -13.57 -1.67
CA SER A 30 3.24 -13.91 -1.39
C SER A 30 3.56 -15.39 -1.59
N LEU A 31 2.77 -16.30 -0.99
CA LEU A 31 2.90 -17.76 -1.16
C LEU A 31 2.78 -18.26 -2.61
N VAL A 32 2.12 -17.50 -3.47
CA VAL A 32 1.95 -17.84 -4.89
C VAL A 32 3.10 -17.27 -5.71
N GLN A 33 3.53 -16.05 -5.41
CA GLN A 33 4.67 -15.41 -6.08
C GLN A 33 6.00 -16.10 -5.81
N ASP A 34 6.21 -16.63 -4.61
CA ASP A 34 7.44 -17.32 -4.21
C ASP A 34 7.46 -18.82 -4.56
N GLY A 35 6.37 -19.35 -5.13
CA GLY A 35 6.23 -20.77 -5.47
C GLY A 35 6.06 -21.71 -4.26
N SER A 36 5.73 -21.16 -3.08
CA SER A 36 5.52 -21.95 -1.86
C SER A 36 4.27 -22.83 -1.98
N VAL A 37 3.23 -22.39 -2.68
CA VAL A 37 1.99 -23.18 -2.84
C VAL A 37 2.26 -24.54 -3.49
N GLU A 38 3.19 -24.66 -4.43
CA GLU A 38 3.56 -25.93 -5.08
C GLU A 38 4.22 -26.91 -4.10
N LYS A 39 5.02 -26.39 -3.18
CA LYS A 39 5.64 -27.18 -2.11
C LYS A 39 4.59 -27.73 -1.16
N TYR A 40 3.65 -26.89 -0.72
CA TYR A 40 2.68 -27.24 0.31
C TYR A 40 1.43 -27.94 -0.23
N ALA A 41 1.11 -27.82 -1.52
CA ALA A 41 0.02 -28.55 -2.17
C ALA A 41 0.25 -30.06 -2.20
N LYS A 42 1.52 -30.50 -2.25
CA LYS A 42 1.86 -31.92 -2.19
C LYS A 42 1.86 -32.35 -0.73
N THR A 43 0.87 -33.12 -0.29
CA THR A 43 0.88 -33.66 1.07
C THR A 43 2.10 -34.55 1.27
N GLN A 44 3.05 -34.08 2.09
CA GLN A 44 4.23 -34.85 2.49
C GLN A 44 4.09 -35.18 3.98
N MET A 45 3.93 -36.48 4.26
CA MET A 45 3.89 -37.02 5.61
C MET A 45 5.16 -37.82 5.85
N THR A 46 6.01 -37.36 6.76
CA THR A 46 7.17 -38.14 7.19
C THR A 46 6.77 -38.97 8.41
N VAL A 47 6.79 -40.29 8.26
CA VAL A 47 6.57 -41.23 9.36
C VAL A 47 7.90 -41.79 9.81
N SER A 48 8.27 -41.55 11.06
CA SER A 48 9.48 -42.10 11.68
C SER A 48 9.10 -43.08 12.78
N PHE A 49 9.67 -44.27 12.78
CA PHE A 49 9.43 -45.28 13.81
C PHE A 49 10.60 -45.33 14.78
N SER A 50 10.31 -45.22 16.07
CA SER A 50 11.27 -45.46 17.13
C SER A 50 11.39 -46.95 17.41
N MET A 51 12.54 -47.53 17.06
CA MET A 51 12.80 -48.96 17.25
C MET A 51 12.91 -49.36 18.73
N THR A 52 13.10 -48.40 19.64
CA THR A 52 13.25 -48.63 21.09
C THR A 52 11.92 -48.73 21.83
N ASN A 53 10.84 -48.10 21.36
CA ASN A 53 9.54 -48.12 22.02
C ASN A 53 8.35 -48.36 21.07
N GLY A 54 8.60 -48.60 19.78
CA GLY A 54 7.57 -48.82 18.77
C GLY A 54 6.75 -47.58 18.41
N ALA A 55 7.09 -46.39 18.94
CA ALA A 55 6.32 -45.17 18.70
C ALA A 55 6.53 -44.66 17.27
N ALA A 56 5.44 -44.32 16.58
CA ALA A 56 5.47 -43.62 15.30
C ALA A 56 5.36 -42.10 15.51
N THR A 57 6.28 -41.34 14.92
CA THR A 57 6.21 -39.87 14.84
C THR A 57 5.78 -39.47 13.45
N ILE A 58 4.72 -38.68 13.36
CA ILE A 58 4.19 -38.13 12.11
C ILE A 58 4.55 -36.65 12.04
N LYS A 59 5.30 -36.27 11.01
CA LYS A 59 5.61 -34.88 10.70
C LYS A 59 4.96 -34.49 9.38
N ASP A 60 4.04 -33.54 9.48
CA ASP A 60 3.32 -32.97 8.35
C ASP A 60 4.07 -31.74 7.83
N VAL A 61 4.13 -31.59 6.50
CA VAL A 61 4.65 -30.38 5.86
C VAL A 61 3.47 -29.45 5.59
N VAL A 62 3.37 -28.38 6.37
CA VAL A 62 2.29 -27.36 6.29
C VAL A 62 2.89 -25.97 6.13
N VAL A 63 2.07 -25.00 5.72
CA VAL A 63 2.46 -23.58 5.75
C VAL A 63 2.71 -23.16 7.21
N PRO A 64 3.91 -22.68 7.57
CA PRO A 64 4.24 -22.38 8.95
C PRO A 64 3.66 -21.05 9.46
N ASP A 65 3.47 -20.09 8.57
CA ASP A 65 2.90 -18.78 8.90
C ASP A 65 1.39 -18.80 8.66
N GLU A 66 0.63 -18.85 9.77
CA GLU A 66 -0.83 -18.94 9.75
C GLU A 66 -1.48 -17.68 9.21
N GLU A 67 -1.01 -16.48 9.57
CA GLU A 67 -1.60 -15.22 9.10
C GLU A 67 -1.49 -15.10 7.57
N VAL A 68 -0.31 -15.46 7.04
CA VAL A 68 -0.08 -15.49 5.59
C VAL A 68 -0.97 -16.55 4.92
N PHE A 69 -1.18 -17.70 5.55
CA PHE A 69 -2.06 -18.73 5.04
C PHE A 69 -3.55 -18.34 5.08
N GLU A 70 -4.03 -17.74 6.17
CA GLU A 70 -5.39 -17.21 6.30
C GLU A 70 -5.68 -16.13 5.25
N SER A 71 -4.73 -15.25 4.99
CA SER A 71 -4.81 -14.27 3.91
C SER A 71 -5.02 -14.94 2.55
N LEU A 72 -4.31 -16.02 2.23
CA LEU A 72 -4.49 -16.78 0.99
C LEU A 72 -5.88 -17.41 0.93
N THR A 73 -6.29 -18.13 1.98
CA THR A 73 -7.58 -18.83 2.01
C THR A 73 -8.77 -17.87 1.89
N THR A 74 -8.68 -16.69 2.50
CA THR A 74 -9.68 -15.62 2.38
C THR A 74 -9.84 -15.17 0.93
N ARG A 75 -8.73 -15.02 0.18
CA ARG A 75 -8.76 -14.66 -1.24
C ARG A 75 -9.33 -15.78 -2.12
N LEU A 76 -9.21 -17.04 -1.68
CA LEU A 76 -9.70 -18.21 -2.41
C LEU A 76 -11.18 -18.53 -2.17
N ARG A 77 -11.71 -18.13 -1.01
CA ARG A 77 -13.11 -18.41 -0.60
C ARG A 77 -14.15 -18.08 -1.67
N PRO A 78 -14.08 -16.96 -2.43
CA PRO A 78 -15.07 -16.65 -3.46
C PRO A 78 -15.22 -17.72 -4.55
N PHE A 79 -14.17 -18.50 -4.82
CA PHE A 79 -14.16 -19.52 -5.86
C PHE A 79 -14.89 -20.82 -5.47
N ILE A 80 -15.16 -21.03 -4.16
CA ILE A 80 -15.80 -22.26 -3.64
C ILE A 80 -17.21 -22.01 -3.05
N VAL A 81 -17.60 -20.76 -2.85
CA VAL A 81 -18.90 -20.42 -2.26
C VAL A 81 -19.97 -20.26 -3.35
N LYS A 82 -20.96 -21.16 -3.38
CA LYS A 82 -22.04 -21.21 -4.41
C LYS A 82 -22.81 -19.89 -4.63
N SER A 83 -22.94 -19.07 -3.59
CA SER A 83 -23.63 -17.78 -3.69
C SER A 83 -22.82 -16.73 -4.44
N GLU A 84 -21.49 -16.86 -4.47
CA GLU A 84 -20.59 -15.88 -5.08
C GLU A 84 -20.70 -15.88 -6.62
N PRO A 85 -20.59 -14.72 -7.27
CA PRO A 85 -20.61 -14.62 -8.73
C PRO A 85 -19.55 -15.47 -9.43
N ILE A 86 -18.37 -15.58 -8.81
CA ILE A 86 -17.18 -16.23 -9.36
C ILE A 86 -16.93 -17.63 -8.77
N TYR A 87 -17.97 -18.27 -8.25
CA TYR A 87 -17.92 -19.70 -7.91
C TYR A 87 -17.44 -20.49 -9.13
N LEU A 88 -16.40 -21.33 -9.00
CA LEU A 88 -15.69 -21.92 -10.14
C LEU A 88 -16.60 -22.63 -11.16
N PRO A 89 -17.63 -23.40 -10.78
CA PRO A 89 -18.60 -23.94 -11.73
C PRO A 89 -19.27 -22.89 -12.63
N LYS A 90 -19.60 -21.70 -12.10
CA LYS A 90 -20.12 -20.61 -12.94
C LYS A 90 -19.09 -20.06 -13.90
N VAL A 91 -17.81 -20.10 -13.53
CA VAL A 91 -16.70 -19.69 -14.40
C VAL A 91 -16.50 -20.71 -15.52
N PHE A 92 -16.53 -22.02 -15.21
CA PHE A 92 -16.49 -23.08 -16.21
C PHE A 92 -17.67 -22.97 -17.19
N ASP A 93 -18.90 -22.79 -16.68
CA ASP A 93 -20.10 -22.59 -17.50
C ASP A 93 -19.97 -21.34 -18.40
N ALA A 94 -19.44 -20.25 -17.85
CA ALA A 94 -19.23 -19.02 -18.59
C ALA A 94 -18.22 -19.21 -19.73
N ILE A 95 -17.07 -19.85 -19.46
CA ILE A 95 -16.07 -20.17 -20.49
C ILE A 95 -16.68 -21.05 -21.59
N ARG A 96 -17.40 -22.11 -21.23
CA ARG A 96 -18.07 -23.01 -22.19
C ARG A 96 -19.08 -22.30 -23.08
N SER A 97 -19.77 -21.29 -22.57
CA SER A 97 -20.74 -20.53 -23.36
C SER A 97 -20.10 -19.77 -24.53
N PHE A 98 -18.80 -19.43 -24.42
CA PHE A 98 -18.02 -18.84 -25.51
C PHE A 98 -17.40 -19.91 -26.44
N MET A 99 -17.45 -21.18 -26.04
CA MET A 99 -16.80 -22.31 -26.72
C MET A 99 -17.78 -23.22 -27.49
N SER A 100 -19.03 -22.81 -27.72
CA SER A 100 -20.04 -23.70 -28.34
C SER A 100 -19.89 -23.90 -29.87
N ASP A 101 -19.96 -25.17 -30.28
CA ASP A 101 -20.02 -25.90 -31.57
C ASP A 101 -19.50 -25.33 -32.91
N ASP A 102 -19.53 -24.03 -33.21
CA ASP A 102 -19.05 -23.49 -34.51
C ASP A 102 -17.65 -22.82 -34.43
N ALA A 103 -17.20 -22.46 -33.22
CA ALA A 103 -15.92 -21.77 -33.01
C ALA A 103 -14.72 -22.72 -32.81
N LEU A 104 -14.99 -23.97 -32.40
CA LEU A 104 -14.00 -24.99 -32.01
C LEU A 104 -13.96 -26.17 -32.98
N GLY A 105 -14.06 -25.90 -34.28
CA GLY A 105 -13.69 -26.91 -35.28
C GLY A 105 -12.23 -27.32 -35.09
N GLU A 106 -11.98 -28.50 -34.51
CA GLU A 106 -10.67 -29.17 -34.31
C GLU A 106 -9.53 -28.34 -33.67
N LYS A 107 -9.77 -27.10 -33.23
CA LYS A 107 -8.69 -26.15 -32.90
C LYS A 107 -8.49 -26.01 -31.41
N ASP A 108 -7.50 -26.78 -30.94
CA ASP A 108 -6.79 -26.67 -29.65
C ASP A 108 -7.24 -27.66 -28.56
N GLU A 109 -7.04 -28.94 -28.87
CA GLU A 109 -7.24 -30.07 -27.96
C GLU A 109 -6.52 -29.89 -26.62
N ASP A 110 -5.38 -29.20 -26.58
CA ASP A 110 -4.60 -28.98 -25.35
C ASP A 110 -5.32 -28.03 -24.38
N LEU A 111 -5.90 -26.93 -24.88
CA LEU A 111 -6.68 -26.00 -24.04
C LEU A 111 -7.99 -26.62 -23.56
N GLU A 112 -8.70 -27.34 -24.42
CA GLU A 112 -9.91 -28.05 -24.03
C GLU A 112 -9.59 -29.11 -22.97
N LYS A 113 -8.53 -29.88 -23.17
CA LYS A 113 -8.06 -30.87 -22.19
C LYS A 113 -7.64 -30.22 -20.88
N ALA A 114 -7.00 -29.06 -20.91
CA ALA A 114 -6.64 -28.31 -19.70
C ALA A 114 -7.88 -27.83 -18.94
N LEU A 115 -8.89 -27.31 -19.65
CA LEU A 115 -10.15 -26.87 -19.05
C LEU A 115 -10.92 -28.04 -18.42
N VAL A 116 -11.07 -29.14 -19.16
CA VAL A 116 -11.69 -30.38 -18.67
C VAL A 116 -10.95 -30.93 -17.45
N SER A 117 -9.62 -30.93 -17.48
CA SER A 117 -8.80 -31.39 -16.34
C SER A 117 -8.98 -30.49 -15.11
N ALA A 118 -9.07 -29.17 -15.31
CA ALA A 118 -9.30 -28.21 -14.23
C ALA A 118 -10.69 -28.39 -13.59
N GLU A 119 -11.72 -28.63 -14.40
CA GLU A 119 -13.07 -28.88 -13.91
C GLU A 119 -13.19 -30.23 -13.19
N GLN A 120 -12.63 -31.30 -13.75
CA GLN A 120 -12.59 -32.61 -13.08
C GLN A 120 -11.84 -32.52 -11.74
N CYS A 121 -10.72 -31.79 -11.72
CA CYS A 121 -10.00 -31.50 -10.48
C CYS A 121 -10.91 -30.77 -9.49
N PHE A 122 -11.64 -29.74 -9.93
CA PHE A 122 -12.56 -29.00 -9.07
C PHE A 122 -13.66 -29.89 -8.48
N GLU A 123 -14.36 -30.63 -9.34
CA GLU A 123 -15.50 -31.45 -8.98
C GLU A 123 -15.12 -32.51 -7.96
N HIS A 124 -14.13 -33.37 -8.25
CA HIS A 124 -13.72 -34.43 -7.33
C HIS A 124 -13.12 -33.87 -6.03
N ARG A 125 -12.21 -32.90 -6.14
CA ARG A 125 -11.43 -32.44 -4.98
C ARG A 125 -12.19 -31.51 -4.05
N PHE A 126 -12.92 -30.55 -4.60
CA PHE A 126 -13.49 -29.42 -3.83
C PHE A 126 -15.00 -29.52 -3.65
N ARG A 127 -15.71 -30.16 -4.59
CA ARG A 127 -17.17 -30.30 -4.51
C ARG A 127 -17.61 -31.62 -3.91
N GLU A 128 -17.13 -32.73 -4.45
CA GLU A 128 -17.41 -34.09 -3.96
C GLU A 128 -16.60 -34.41 -2.70
N GLN A 129 -15.50 -33.69 -2.48
CA GLN A 129 -14.63 -33.85 -1.32
C GLN A 129 -14.02 -35.26 -1.22
N ASP A 130 -13.73 -35.84 -2.39
CA ASP A 130 -13.12 -37.16 -2.50
C ASP A 130 -11.85 -37.25 -1.66
N VAL A 131 -11.70 -38.37 -0.97
CA VAL A 131 -10.52 -38.66 -0.15
C VAL A 131 -9.32 -38.79 -1.09
N LYS A 132 -8.48 -37.75 -1.12
CA LYS A 132 -7.28 -37.76 -1.97
C LYS A 132 -6.05 -38.24 -1.22
N THR A 133 -5.95 -37.88 0.07
CA THR A 133 -4.73 -38.16 0.85
C THR A 133 -4.99 -39.10 2.01
N TYR A 134 -5.94 -38.76 2.88
CA TYR A 134 -6.22 -39.55 4.09
C TYR A 134 -7.62 -39.24 4.62
N ALA A 135 -8.11 -40.13 5.48
CA ALA A 135 -9.30 -39.93 6.29
C ALA A 135 -8.97 -40.25 7.75
N LEU A 136 -9.63 -39.56 8.68
CA LEU A 136 -9.50 -39.81 10.12
C LEU A 136 -10.80 -40.34 10.70
N GLN A 137 -10.67 -41.18 11.73
CA GLN A 137 -11.76 -41.71 12.52
C GLN A 137 -11.34 -41.69 13.99
N LEU A 138 -12.25 -41.23 14.86
CA LEU A 138 -12.07 -41.33 16.30
C LEU A 138 -12.51 -42.71 16.78
N LEU A 139 -11.71 -43.29 17.67
CA LEU A 139 -11.99 -44.55 18.34
C LEU A 139 -12.12 -44.28 19.83
N ASP A 140 -13.03 -44.99 20.49
CA ASP A 140 -13.14 -44.99 21.95
C ASP A 140 -11.97 -45.74 22.61
N GLU A 141 -11.91 -45.74 23.95
CA GLU A 141 -10.86 -46.44 24.71
C GLU A 141 -10.84 -47.97 24.48
N ALA A 142 -11.94 -48.54 24.02
CA ALA A 142 -12.07 -49.96 23.67
C ALA A 142 -11.74 -50.24 22.19
N GLY A 143 -11.40 -49.22 21.40
CA GLY A 143 -11.06 -49.31 19.98
C GLY A 143 -12.27 -49.38 19.04
N ASN A 144 -13.49 -49.09 19.52
CA ASN A 144 -14.67 -49.03 18.67
C ASN A 144 -14.80 -47.65 18.00
N PRO A 145 -15.35 -47.58 16.76
CA PRO A 145 -15.64 -46.31 16.09
C PRO A 145 -16.54 -45.38 16.91
N GLU A 146 -16.02 -44.22 17.30
CA GLU A 146 -16.77 -43.11 17.91
C GLU A 146 -17.26 -42.11 16.85
N SER A 147 -16.59 -42.08 15.69
CA SER A 147 -17.00 -41.28 14.54
C SER A 147 -17.05 -42.08 13.24
N GLY A 148 -17.75 -41.56 12.23
CA GLY A 148 -17.49 -41.96 10.84
C GLY A 148 -16.12 -41.47 10.37
N TYR A 149 -15.70 -41.93 9.18
CA TYR A 149 -14.52 -41.39 8.51
C TYR A 149 -14.78 -39.94 8.08
N VAL A 150 -13.79 -39.08 8.31
CA VAL A 150 -13.79 -37.68 7.86
C VAL A 150 -12.62 -37.48 6.91
N SER A 151 -12.90 -37.05 5.68
CA SER A 151 -11.87 -36.81 4.66
C SER A 151 -11.02 -35.58 5.00
N ASP A 152 -9.83 -35.50 4.40
CA ASP A 152 -8.98 -34.32 4.46
C ASP A 152 -9.70 -33.06 3.90
N ALA A 153 -10.49 -33.21 2.84
CA ALA A 153 -11.30 -32.12 2.29
C ALA A 153 -12.33 -31.57 3.30
N THR A 154 -13.04 -32.47 3.98
CA THR A 154 -14.03 -32.07 5.01
C THR A 154 -13.33 -31.43 6.21
N MET A 155 -12.15 -31.91 6.63
CA MET A 155 -11.35 -31.26 7.67
C MET A 155 -10.87 -29.88 7.26
N ALA A 156 -10.39 -29.71 6.02
CA ALA A 156 -9.95 -28.42 5.48
C ALA A 156 -11.09 -27.40 5.47
N GLY A 157 -12.28 -27.82 5.02
CA GLY A 157 -13.49 -26.98 5.08
C GLY A 157 -13.87 -26.63 6.53
N SER A 158 -13.75 -27.58 7.45
CA SER A 158 -14.02 -27.34 8.87
C SER A 158 -13.05 -26.32 9.47
N TRP A 159 -11.78 -26.34 9.09
CA TRP A 159 -10.79 -25.32 9.49
C TRP A 159 -11.23 -23.92 9.06
N LEU A 160 -11.51 -23.74 7.76
CA LEU A 160 -11.93 -22.45 7.21
C LEU A 160 -13.19 -21.92 7.92
N TYR A 161 -14.19 -22.76 8.16
CA TYR A 161 -15.45 -22.27 8.73
C TYR A 161 -15.45 -22.16 10.25
N THR A 162 -14.67 -22.98 10.95
CA THR A 162 -14.65 -22.99 12.42
C THR A 162 -13.60 -22.09 13.01
N ASP A 163 -12.40 -22.11 12.44
CA ASP A 163 -11.25 -21.48 13.06
C ASP A 163 -11.04 -20.06 12.49
N THR A 164 -11.53 -19.76 11.27
CA THR A 164 -11.30 -18.44 10.64
C THR A 164 -12.57 -17.63 10.33
N VAL A 165 -13.65 -18.26 9.82
CA VAL A 165 -14.82 -17.50 9.32
C VAL A 165 -15.98 -17.37 10.32
N HIS A 166 -16.31 -18.40 11.10
CA HIS A 166 -17.45 -18.39 12.02
C HIS A 166 -17.04 -18.72 13.45
N ALA A 167 -17.48 -17.90 14.41
CA ALA A 167 -17.35 -18.20 15.83
C ALA A 167 -18.23 -19.38 16.28
N ASP A 168 -19.34 -19.65 15.56
CA ASP A 168 -20.24 -20.76 15.84
C ASP A 168 -20.74 -21.46 14.55
N PRO A 169 -19.91 -22.29 13.91
CA PRO A 169 -20.31 -23.06 12.74
C PRO A 169 -21.26 -24.19 13.13
N HIS A 170 -22.26 -24.41 12.27
CA HIS A 170 -23.26 -25.46 12.38
C HIS A 170 -23.14 -26.44 11.19
N ASP A 171 -23.81 -27.59 11.28
CA ASP A 171 -23.97 -28.60 10.22
C ASP A 171 -22.67 -29.26 9.75
N GLU A 172 -22.60 -29.66 8.46
CA GLU A 172 -21.45 -30.35 7.83
C GLU A 172 -20.12 -29.59 8.00
N LYS A 173 -20.18 -28.28 8.24
CA LYS A 173 -19.01 -27.40 8.47
C LYS A 173 -18.41 -27.53 9.87
N ALA A 174 -19.12 -28.17 10.80
CA ALA A 174 -18.69 -28.40 12.17
C ALA A 174 -18.18 -29.84 12.39
N VAL A 175 -18.22 -30.71 11.38
CA VAL A 175 -17.85 -32.13 11.49
C VAL A 175 -16.40 -32.29 11.98
N GLY A 176 -15.49 -31.44 11.51
CA GLY A 176 -14.09 -31.43 11.95
C GLY A 176 -13.85 -30.91 13.37
N LYS A 177 -14.84 -30.34 14.08
CA LYS A 177 -14.69 -29.87 15.47
C LYS A 177 -14.36 -31.01 16.44
N LYS A 178 -14.77 -32.24 16.10
CA LYS A 178 -14.44 -33.44 16.90
C LYS A 178 -12.93 -33.73 16.91
N PHE A 179 -12.19 -33.25 15.92
CA PHE A 179 -10.75 -33.40 15.80
C PHE A 179 -10.02 -32.20 16.40
N GLY A 180 -8.74 -32.35 16.73
CA GLY A 180 -7.93 -31.23 17.21
C GLY A 180 -7.65 -30.19 16.12
N TYR A 181 -7.38 -28.95 16.53
CA TYR A 181 -7.00 -27.85 15.63
C TYR A 181 -5.86 -28.25 14.67
N ARG A 182 -4.83 -28.94 15.16
CA ARG A 182 -3.71 -29.42 14.34
C ARG A 182 -4.18 -30.29 13.15
N ALA A 183 -5.10 -31.22 13.36
CA ALA A 183 -5.59 -32.10 12.29
C ALA A 183 -6.32 -31.29 11.21
N ARG A 184 -7.13 -30.32 11.63
CA ARG A 184 -7.83 -29.40 10.73
C ARG A 184 -6.86 -28.54 9.92
N TYR A 185 -5.86 -27.93 10.56
CA TYR A 185 -4.84 -27.12 9.89
C TYR A 185 -3.98 -27.95 8.92
N THR A 186 -3.54 -29.14 9.33
CA THR A 186 -2.79 -30.08 8.49
C THR A 186 -3.55 -30.47 7.23
N ALA A 187 -4.88 -30.61 7.32
CA ALA A 187 -5.72 -30.86 6.14
C ALA A 187 -5.93 -29.61 5.28
N ALA A 188 -6.11 -28.45 5.91
CA ALA A 188 -6.36 -27.17 5.24
C ALA A 188 -5.19 -26.72 4.37
N SER A 189 -3.96 -26.83 4.88
CA SER A 189 -2.75 -26.35 4.19
C SER A 189 -2.63 -26.87 2.75
N PRO A 190 -2.52 -28.18 2.49
CA PRO A 190 -2.44 -28.69 1.12
C PRO A 190 -3.71 -28.41 0.30
N PHE A 191 -4.89 -28.48 0.92
CA PHE A 191 -6.17 -28.24 0.24
C PHE A 191 -6.25 -26.84 -0.40
N PHE A 192 -5.93 -25.79 0.36
CA PHE A 192 -6.01 -24.42 -0.17
C PHE A 192 -4.81 -24.05 -1.04
N CYS A 193 -3.64 -24.67 -0.85
CA CYS A 193 -2.54 -24.54 -1.80
C CYS A 193 -2.88 -25.18 -3.17
N GLU A 194 -3.54 -26.35 -3.19
CA GLU A 194 -4.06 -26.95 -4.43
C GLU A 194 -5.10 -26.04 -5.11
N LEU A 195 -5.99 -25.41 -4.34
CA LEU A 195 -6.98 -24.48 -4.87
C LEU A 195 -6.33 -23.23 -5.47
N ALA A 196 -5.28 -22.70 -4.84
CA ALA A 196 -4.51 -21.57 -5.37
C ALA A 196 -3.91 -21.91 -6.73
N ILE A 197 -3.29 -23.09 -6.84
CA ILE A 197 -2.74 -23.59 -8.12
C ILE A 197 -3.85 -23.68 -9.16
N LEU A 198 -4.99 -24.29 -8.83
CA LEU A 198 -6.13 -24.41 -9.76
C LEU A 198 -6.61 -23.05 -10.25
N VAL A 199 -6.78 -22.06 -9.35
CA VAL A 199 -7.23 -20.71 -9.71
C VAL A 199 -6.21 -20.00 -10.62
N VAL A 200 -4.91 -20.12 -10.33
CA VAL A 200 -3.84 -19.52 -11.15
C VAL A 200 -3.72 -20.22 -12.52
N SER A 201 -3.87 -21.53 -12.57
CA SER A 201 -3.98 -22.29 -13.81
C SER A 201 -5.18 -21.84 -14.64
N MET A 202 -6.34 -21.65 -14.01
CA MET A 202 -7.53 -21.13 -14.67
C MET A 202 -7.35 -19.71 -15.21
N LEU A 203 -6.67 -18.82 -14.47
CA LEU A 203 -6.30 -17.50 -14.99
C LEU A 203 -5.42 -17.60 -16.24
N SER A 204 -4.54 -18.59 -16.28
CA SER A 204 -3.64 -18.83 -17.41
C SER A 204 -4.40 -19.40 -18.62
N ILE A 205 -5.39 -20.27 -18.39
CA ILE A 205 -6.32 -20.77 -19.42
C ILE A 205 -7.13 -19.60 -20.00
N VAL A 206 -7.72 -18.75 -19.17
CA VAL A 206 -8.46 -17.56 -19.65
C VAL A 206 -7.56 -16.64 -20.48
N LYS A 207 -6.32 -16.42 -20.04
CA LYS A 207 -5.36 -15.62 -20.80
C LYS A 207 -5.08 -16.25 -22.18
N ALA A 208 -4.87 -17.56 -22.23
CA ALA A 208 -4.63 -18.27 -23.49
C ALA A 208 -5.84 -18.26 -24.43
N LEU A 209 -7.07 -18.32 -23.89
CA LEU A 209 -8.30 -18.16 -24.65
C LEU A 209 -8.43 -16.76 -25.25
N VAL A 210 -8.03 -15.72 -24.50
CA VAL A 210 -8.00 -14.33 -24.99
C VAL A 210 -6.94 -14.15 -26.07
N GLU A 211 -5.73 -14.67 -25.88
CA GLU A 211 -4.64 -14.60 -26.86
C GLU A 211 -4.97 -15.30 -28.19
N LYS A 212 -5.95 -16.22 -28.19
CA LYS A 212 -6.42 -16.95 -29.36
C LYS A 212 -7.77 -16.45 -29.90
N ASP A 213 -8.23 -15.30 -29.41
CA ASP A 213 -9.50 -14.65 -29.78
C ASP A 213 -10.76 -15.51 -29.53
N TYR A 214 -10.66 -16.53 -28.69
CA TYR A 214 -11.82 -17.34 -28.27
C TYR A 214 -12.67 -16.64 -27.21
N LEU A 215 -12.10 -15.64 -26.55
CA LEU A 215 -12.74 -14.92 -25.46
C LEU A 215 -12.26 -13.47 -25.49
N SER A 216 -13.14 -12.52 -25.19
CA SER A 216 -12.75 -11.13 -24.99
C SER A 216 -12.80 -10.82 -23.50
N VAL A 217 -11.81 -10.12 -22.96
CA VAL A 217 -11.83 -9.57 -21.60
C VAL A 217 -11.43 -8.12 -21.70
N SER A 218 -12.17 -7.22 -21.08
CA SER A 218 -11.82 -5.81 -21.06
C SER A 218 -10.41 -5.55 -20.51
N ASP A 219 -9.69 -4.61 -21.12
CA ASP A 219 -8.35 -4.20 -20.65
C ASP A 219 -8.37 -3.75 -19.19
N THR A 220 -9.50 -3.19 -18.73
CA THR A 220 -9.71 -2.80 -17.34
C THR A 220 -9.57 -3.98 -16.37
N ALA A 221 -10.09 -5.16 -16.69
CA ALA A 221 -9.95 -6.34 -15.81
C ALA A 221 -8.48 -6.82 -15.72
N TRP A 222 -7.68 -6.58 -16.77
CA TRP A 222 -6.26 -6.92 -16.80
C TRP A 222 -5.35 -5.85 -16.17
N SER A 223 -5.77 -4.59 -16.20
CA SER A 223 -4.94 -3.45 -15.78
C SER A 223 -5.32 -2.86 -14.43
N GLU A 224 -6.54 -3.11 -13.92
CA GLU A 224 -6.92 -2.54 -12.62
C GLU A 224 -5.96 -3.02 -11.52
N PRO A 225 -5.55 -2.13 -10.60
CA PRO A 225 -4.69 -2.50 -9.48
C PRO A 225 -5.35 -3.52 -8.56
N VAL A 226 -4.69 -4.66 -8.35
CA VAL A 226 -5.18 -5.73 -7.47
C VAL A 226 -4.45 -5.79 -6.12
N THR A 227 -3.38 -5.01 -5.98
CA THR A 227 -2.63 -4.79 -4.73
C THR A 227 -2.48 -3.30 -4.43
N TYR A 228 -2.18 -2.97 -3.17
CA TYR A 228 -1.88 -1.57 -2.80
C TYR A 228 -0.62 -1.05 -3.51
N ALA A 229 0.41 -1.89 -3.65
CA ALA A 229 1.63 -1.52 -4.37
C ALA A 229 1.35 -1.14 -5.83
N GLU A 230 0.53 -1.94 -6.54
CA GLU A 230 0.08 -1.59 -7.89
C GLU A 230 -0.77 -0.31 -7.91
N ALA A 231 -1.58 -0.08 -6.87
CA ALA A 231 -2.43 1.11 -6.80
C ALA A 231 -1.62 2.38 -6.58
N GLU A 232 -0.58 2.34 -5.74
CA GLU A 232 0.37 3.43 -5.54
C GLU A 232 1.18 3.72 -6.79
N GLU A 233 1.69 2.68 -7.45
CA GLU A 233 2.42 2.82 -8.71
C GLU A 233 1.54 3.45 -9.80
N ALA A 234 0.29 3.00 -9.93
CA ALA A 234 -0.67 3.55 -10.86
C ALA A 234 -1.12 4.98 -10.50
N ALA A 235 -1.18 5.32 -9.21
CA ALA A 235 -1.54 6.66 -8.76
C ALA A 235 -0.42 7.69 -9.00
N GLY A 236 0.83 7.23 -9.12
CA GLY A 236 2.01 8.09 -9.20
C GLY A 236 2.23 8.90 -7.92
N GLU A 237 3.31 9.68 -7.89
CA GLU A 237 3.52 10.68 -6.85
C GLU A 237 2.44 11.77 -6.99
N LYS A 238 1.42 11.71 -6.13
CA LYS A 238 0.38 12.74 -6.09
C LYS A 238 0.97 14.01 -5.48
N VAL A 239 1.47 14.90 -6.33
CA VAL A 239 1.63 16.31 -5.98
C VAL A 239 0.23 16.87 -5.75
N VAL A 240 -0.18 16.96 -4.49
CA VAL A 240 -1.45 17.58 -4.12
C VAL A 240 -1.23 19.09 -4.12
N ASP A 241 -1.78 19.76 -5.13
CA ASP A 241 -1.91 21.23 -5.11
C ASP A 241 -2.93 21.60 -4.03
N GLY A 242 -2.40 21.98 -2.86
CA GLY A 242 -3.21 22.23 -1.69
C GLY A 242 -2.47 23.11 -0.68
N SER A 243 -3.23 23.89 0.07
CA SER A 243 -2.72 24.65 1.21
C SER A 243 -3.16 23.97 2.50
N MET A 244 -2.25 23.82 3.44
CA MET A 244 -2.55 23.34 4.79
C MET A 244 -2.69 24.53 5.73
N TYR A 245 -3.59 24.43 6.71
CA TYR A 245 -3.83 25.45 7.73
C TYR A 245 -3.75 24.80 9.12
N ILE A 246 -3.10 25.49 10.05
CA ILE A 246 -2.97 25.10 11.45
C ILE A 246 -3.88 25.98 12.29
N PHE A 247 -4.62 25.36 13.19
CA PHE A 247 -5.56 26.03 14.09
C PHE A 247 -5.19 25.80 15.56
N PRO A 248 -5.64 26.68 16.48
CA PRO A 248 -5.58 26.41 17.91
C PRO A 248 -6.25 25.08 18.26
N ALA A 249 -5.68 24.34 19.22
CA ALA A 249 -6.25 23.09 19.68
C ALA A 249 -7.69 23.29 20.17
N GLY A 250 -8.60 22.40 19.73
CA GLY A 250 -10.03 22.49 20.02
C GLY A 250 -10.85 23.31 19.02
N THR A 251 -10.23 23.89 17.99
CA THR A 251 -10.95 24.51 16.87
C THR A 251 -11.70 23.44 16.09
N VAL A 252 -13.02 23.63 15.91
CA VAL A 252 -13.85 22.79 15.05
C VAL A 252 -14.17 23.59 13.78
N PRO A 253 -13.64 23.20 12.62
CA PRO A 253 -13.95 23.86 11.36
C PRO A 253 -15.46 23.78 11.08
N PRO A 254 -16.13 24.91 10.78
CA PRO A 254 -17.53 24.86 10.34
C PRO A 254 -17.65 24.10 9.01
N ASP A 255 -18.70 23.30 8.85
CA ASP A 255 -18.95 22.58 7.61
C ASP A 255 -19.03 23.54 6.41
N GLY A 256 -18.27 23.23 5.36
CA GLY A 256 -18.26 24.00 4.10
C GLY A 256 -17.53 25.35 4.16
N ALA A 257 -16.94 25.74 5.29
CA ALA A 257 -16.10 26.93 5.36
C ALA A 257 -14.75 26.71 4.67
N SER A 258 -14.24 27.74 3.99
CA SER A 258 -12.84 27.75 3.56
C SER A 258 -11.94 27.78 4.78
N LEU A 259 -10.89 26.97 4.78
CA LEU A 259 -9.94 26.93 5.90
C LEU A 259 -9.22 28.28 6.10
N GLU A 260 -9.06 29.07 5.05
CA GLU A 260 -8.43 30.39 5.12
C GLU A 260 -9.30 31.41 5.87
N ASP A 261 -10.61 31.20 5.89
CA ASP A 261 -11.59 32.11 6.49
C ASP A 261 -11.87 31.79 7.98
N ILE A 262 -11.37 30.66 8.48
CA ILE A 262 -11.59 30.26 9.87
C ILE A 262 -10.68 31.09 10.79
N PRO A 263 -11.23 31.85 11.76
CA PRO A 263 -10.45 32.70 12.64
C PRO A 263 -9.37 31.94 13.41
N GLY A 264 -8.16 32.49 13.43
CA GLY A 264 -7.00 31.87 14.10
C GLY A 264 -6.29 30.82 13.27
N GLY A 265 -6.75 30.53 12.05
CA GLY A 265 -6.03 29.71 11.09
C GLY A 265 -4.76 30.39 10.60
N VAL A 266 -3.65 29.66 10.61
CA VAL A 266 -2.38 30.08 10.01
C VAL A 266 -2.03 29.12 8.89
N LYS A 267 -1.76 29.65 7.70
CA LYS A 267 -1.28 28.83 6.58
C LYS A 267 0.03 28.16 6.98
N ALA A 268 0.09 26.84 6.84
CA ALA A 268 1.26 26.04 7.13
C ALA A 268 2.30 26.24 6.04
N THR A 269 3.24 27.14 6.28
CA THR A 269 4.43 27.30 5.47
C THR A 269 5.59 26.48 6.04
N PRO A 270 6.67 26.24 5.29
CA PRO A 270 7.85 25.55 5.81
C PRO A 270 8.37 26.17 7.13
N MET A 271 8.43 27.50 7.23
CA MET A 271 8.83 28.21 8.46
C MET A 271 7.86 27.95 9.61
N VAL A 272 6.55 28.04 9.37
CA VAL A 272 5.53 27.78 10.41
C VAL A 272 5.65 26.36 10.93
N LEU A 273 5.81 25.37 10.05
CA LEU A 273 5.99 23.97 10.43
C LEU A 273 7.27 23.74 11.24
N CYS A 274 8.36 24.42 10.88
CA CYS A 274 9.59 24.37 11.65
C CYS A 274 9.42 24.95 13.05
N LEU A 275 8.75 26.10 13.17
CA LEU A 275 8.50 26.76 14.44
C LEU A 275 7.56 25.97 15.36
N LEU A 276 6.67 25.16 14.81
CA LEU A 276 5.86 24.22 15.59
C LEU A 276 6.68 23.07 16.17
N GLY A 277 7.64 22.55 15.40
CA GLY A 277 8.53 21.48 15.84
C GLY A 277 9.67 21.97 16.76
N ASP A 278 10.16 23.18 16.53
CA ASP A 278 11.24 23.82 17.29
C ASP A 278 10.92 25.31 17.54
N PRO A 279 10.19 25.62 18.63
CA PRO A 279 9.89 27.00 19.01
C PRO A 279 11.14 27.83 19.35
N GLU A 280 12.25 27.20 19.76
CA GLU A 280 13.51 27.90 20.10
C GLU A 280 14.25 28.40 18.87
N GLY A 281 13.99 27.81 17.70
CA GLY A 281 14.47 28.28 16.40
C GLY A 281 13.89 29.63 15.98
N ARG A 282 13.00 30.26 16.74
CA ARG A 282 12.44 31.58 16.41
C ARG A 282 13.52 32.65 16.30
N ALA A 283 13.50 33.37 15.19
CA ALA A 283 14.35 34.52 14.91
C ALA A 283 13.52 35.67 14.32
N VAL A 284 14.07 36.87 14.37
CA VAL A 284 13.48 38.08 13.79
C VAL A 284 14.58 38.83 13.06
N LEU A 285 14.31 39.18 11.81
CA LEU A 285 15.16 40.04 11.00
C LEU A 285 14.55 41.43 10.98
N THR A 286 15.27 42.44 11.46
CA THR A 286 14.81 43.83 11.51
C THR A 286 15.71 44.70 10.65
N VAL A 287 15.09 45.52 9.81
CA VAL A 287 15.76 46.45 8.90
C VAL A 287 15.68 47.83 9.50
N TYR A 288 16.81 48.52 9.54
CA TYR A 288 16.94 49.87 10.06
C TYR A 288 17.43 50.83 8.98
N GLU A 289 16.94 52.06 9.02
CA GLU A 289 17.54 53.18 8.30
C GLU A 289 18.96 53.48 8.78
N GLU A 290 19.69 54.26 7.99
CA GLU A 290 21.00 54.80 8.40
C GLU A 290 20.89 55.64 9.69
N SER A 291 19.75 56.31 9.89
CA SER A 291 19.38 57.07 11.08
C SER A 291 19.27 56.19 12.34
N GLY A 292 19.09 54.87 12.18
CA GLY A 292 18.88 53.91 13.27
C GLY A 292 17.42 53.62 13.60
N GLU A 293 16.45 54.19 12.86
CA GLU A 293 15.02 53.88 13.02
C GLU A 293 14.65 52.57 12.30
N PRO A 294 13.85 51.68 12.93
CA PRO A 294 13.40 50.44 12.30
C PRO A 294 12.34 50.71 11.23
N ILE A 295 12.56 50.20 10.01
CA ILE A 295 11.63 50.36 8.89
C ILE A 295 10.82 49.11 8.55
N ALA A 296 11.35 47.92 8.86
CA ALA A 296 10.65 46.66 8.62
C ALA A 296 11.13 45.56 9.57
N SER A 297 10.26 44.60 9.87
CA SER A 297 10.60 43.42 10.66
C SER A 297 9.95 42.18 10.04
N TYR A 298 10.75 41.13 9.88
CA TYR A 298 10.36 39.90 9.21
C TYR A 298 10.55 38.71 10.15
N PRO A 299 9.56 37.82 10.27
CA PRO A 299 9.74 36.57 11.01
C PRO A 299 10.78 35.71 10.31
N ALA A 300 11.59 35.02 11.11
CA ALA A 300 12.56 34.07 10.61
C ALA A 300 12.62 32.81 11.47
N TYR A 301 13.11 31.72 10.87
CA TYR A 301 13.44 30.49 11.57
C TYR A 301 14.92 30.18 11.41
N ARG A 302 15.63 30.05 12.52
CA ARG A 302 17.04 29.69 12.60
C ARG A 302 17.20 28.17 12.57
N ARG A 303 18.07 27.69 11.69
CA ARG A 303 18.68 26.36 11.73
C ARG A 303 20.17 26.48 12.00
N LEU A 304 20.73 25.50 12.70
CA LEU A 304 22.17 25.31 12.75
C LEU A 304 22.51 24.17 11.79
N ARG A 305 23.39 24.41 10.83
CA ARG A 305 23.99 23.40 9.96
C ARG A 305 25.50 23.50 10.10
N ASP A 306 26.11 22.47 10.69
CA ASP A 306 27.52 22.46 11.02
C ASP A 306 27.94 23.71 11.82
N ASP A 307 28.84 24.53 11.28
CA ASP A 307 29.31 25.78 11.90
C ASP A 307 28.65 27.04 11.30
N THR A 308 27.45 26.90 10.73
CA THR A 308 26.69 28.01 10.12
C THR A 308 25.27 28.10 10.65
N PHE A 309 24.81 29.34 10.86
CA PHE A 309 23.40 29.64 11.04
C PHE A 309 22.76 29.88 9.68
N VAL A 310 21.62 29.21 9.45
CA VAL A 310 20.76 29.44 8.28
C VAL A 310 19.43 29.98 8.78
N PHE A 311 19.06 31.17 8.35
CA PHE A 311 17.81 31.83 8.71
C PHE A 311 16.86 31.79 7.51
N LEU A 312 15.75 31.08 7.66
CA LEU A 312 14.63 31.11 6.73
C LEU A 312 13.77 32.32 7.05
N VAL A 313 13.82 33.37 6.22
CA VAL A 313 13.17 34.66 6.42
C VAL A 313 11.89 34.72 5.58
N ASN A 314 10.76 34.86 6.27
CA ASN A 314 9.43 35.04 5.67
C ASN A 314 9.10 34.02 4.56
N ASP A 315 9.63 32.80 4.67
CA ASP A 315 9.53 31.71 3.68
C ASP A 315 10.07 32.01 2.26
N VAL A 316 10.69 33.17 2.02
CA VAL A 316 11.13 33.58 0.68
C VAL A 316 12.66 33.59 0.53
N LEU A 317 13.38 33.83 1.62
CA LEU A 317 14.83 34.06 1.57
C LEU A 317 15.54 33.25 2.63
N SER A 318 16.67 32.66 2.26
CA SER A 318 17.61 32.02 3.19
C SER A 318 18.84 32.91 3.39
N LEU A 319 19.11 33.28 4.64
CA LEU A 319 20.33 33.99 5.05
C LEU A 319 21.26 33.02 5.78
N THR A 320 22.43 32.77 5.20
CA THR A 320 23.46 31.91 5.79
C THR A 320 24.62 32.74 6.32
N VAL A 321 24.96 32.55 7.60
CA VAL A 321 26.08 33.22 8.26
C VAL A 321 26.92 32.22 9.06
N PRO A 322 28.26 32.34 9.09
CA PRO A 322 29.10 31.52 9.97
C PRO A 322 28.78 31.79 11.44
N ARG A 323 28.90 30.77 12.28
CA ARG A 323 28.71 30.88 13.74
C ARG A 323 29.70 31.86 14.38
N GLY A 324 30.90 31.98 13.83
CA GLY A 324 31.93 32.96 14.24
C GLY A 324 31.48 34.42 14.17
N ILE A 325 30.34 34.74 13.54
CA ILE A 325 29.75 36.08 13.56
C ILE A 325 29.45 36.57 14.99
N LEU A 326 29.14 35.65 15.90
CA LEU A 326 28.87 35.96 17.31
C LEU A 326 30.13 36.41 18.08
N SER A 327 31.33 36.02 17.62
CA SER A 327 32.60 36.45 18.21
C SER A 327 33.21 37.68 17.51
N GLY A 328 32.46 38.34 16.63
CA GLY A 328 32.90 39.56 15.94
C GLY A 328 34.04 39.35 14.92
N SER A 329 34.28 38.10 14.51
CA SER A 329 35.29 37.77 13.50
C SER A 329 34.62 37.69 12.12
N PRO A 330 34.88 38.63 11.19
CA PRO A 330 34.27 38.64 9.87
C PRO A 330 35.08 37.72 8.94
N SER A 331 35.03 36.41 9.16
CA SER A 331 35.78 35.48 8.30
C SER A 331 35.01 35.13 7.02
N SER A 332 33.73 35.47 6.90
CA SER A 332 32.94 35.17 5.69
C SER A 332 31.78 36.13 5.48
N ILE A 333 31.48 36.41 4.22
CA ILE A 333 30.38 37.27 3.77
C ILE A 333 29.05 36.51 3.97
N PRO A 334 27.99 37.15 4.50
CA PRO A 334 26.66 36.54 4.57
C PRO A 334 26.17 36.16 3.17
N VAL A 335 25.61 34.96 3.04
CA VAL A 335 25.06 34.48 1.76
C VAL A 335 23.55 34.57 1.80
N PHE A 336 22.97 35.15 0.75
CA PHE A 336 21.53 35.29 0.57
C PHE A 336 21.10 34.46 -0.63
N GLU A 337 20.16 33.55 -0.43
CA GLU A 337 19.62 32.68 -1.47
C GLU A 337 18.11 32.77 -1.47
N ALA A 338 17.52 32.92 -2.66
CA ALA A 338 16.09 32.78 -2.82
C ALA A 338 15.68 31.33 -2.56
N ASN A 339 14.56 31.13 -1.87
CA ASN A 339 13.96 29.80 -1.81
C ASN A 339 13.34 29.45 -3.16
N GLU A 340 13.33 28.16 -3.47
CA GLU A 340 12.86 27.61 -4.75
C GLU A 340 11.47 28.17 -5.14
N GLY A 341 11.40 28.79 -6.33
CA GLY A 341 10.16 29.35 -6.87
C GLY A 341 9.73 30.69 -6.26
N ARG A 342 10.57 31.33 -5.45
CA ARG A 342 10.30 32.63 -4.77
C ARG A 342 11.34 33.70 -5.12
N GLU A 343 11.97 33.60 -6.29
CA GLU A 343 13.10 34.45 -6.69
C GLU A 343 12.72 35.92 -6.77
N VAL A 344 11.51 36.23 -7.24
CA VAL A 344 11.02 37.61 -7.39
C VAL A 344 10.77 38.25 -6.01
N GLU A 345 10.10 37.54 -5.10
CA GLU A 345 9.83 38.04 -3.75
C GLU A 345 11.11 38.12 -2.91
N ALA A 346 12.00 37.14 -3.04
CA ALA A 346 13.32 37.17 -2.40
C ALA A 346 14.13 38.37 -2.86
N TYR A 347 14.14 38.68 -4.17
CA TYR A 347 14.84 39.83 -4.71
C TYR A 347 14.24 41.16 -4.23
N SER A 348 12.90 41.26 -4.21
CA SER A 348 12.20 42.43 -3.68
C SER A 348 12.51 42.64 -2.19
N LEU A 349 12.46 41.56 -1.40
CA LEU A 349 12.81 41.59 0.01
C LEU A 349 14.27 42.00 0.23
N PHE A 350 15.21 41.41 -0.53
CA PHE A 350 16.63 41.75 -0.45
C PHE A 350 16.90 43.24 -0.75
N ARG A 351 16.25 43.78 -1.79
CA ARG A 351 16.33 45.22 -2.11
C ARG A 351 15.81 46.10 -0.98
N SER A 352 14.79 45.66 -0.25
CA SER A 352 14.20 46.44 0.85
C SER A 352 15.16 46.72 2.01
N PHE A 353 16.23 45.94 2.14
CA PHE A 353 17.23 46.09 3.20
C PHE A 353 18.67 46.24 2.71
N SER A 354 18.85 46.43 1.40
CA SER A 354 20.14 46.77 0.81
C SER A 354 20.55 48.20 1.19
N SER A 355 21.82 48.55 0.92
CA SER A 355 22.39 49.87 1.24
C SER A 355 21.44 51.04 0.87
N PRO A 356 21.27 52.06 1.73
CA PRO A 356 22.05 52.37 2.94
C PRO A 356 21.55 51.71 4.24
N HIS A 357 20.63 50.74 4.15
CA HIS A 357 20.01 50.15 5.33
C HIS A 357 20.95 49.20 6.09
N ARG A 358 20.64 49.01 7.38
CA ARG A 358 21.32 48.08 8.28
C ARG A 358 20.37 46.97 8.67
N LEU A 359 20.89 45.77 8.88
CA LEU A 359 20.07 44.60 9.16
C LEU A 359 20.49 43.96 10.48
N GLU A 360 19.55 43.85 11.41
CA GLU A 360 19.73 43.13 12.67
C GLU A 360 19.04 41.78 12.58
N VAL A 361 19.73 40.72 13.02
CA VAL A 361 19.10 39.43 13.26
C VAL A 361 19.11 39.15 14.74
N ARG A 362 17.93 38.93 15.34
CA ARG A 362 17.74 38.57 16.75
C ARG A 362 17.20 37.15 16.84
N PHE A 363 17.78 36.32 17.70
CA PHE A 363 17.39 34.91 17.85
C PHE A 363 17.85 34.34 19.19
N ASN A 364 17.25 33.23 19.62
CA ASN A 364 17.75 32.50 20.78
C ASN A 364 18.79 31.45 20.38
N TYR A 365 19.87 31.39 21.13
CA TYR A 365 20.89 30.36 20.99
C TYR A 365 21.62 30.16 22.33
N ASP A 366 21.77 28.89 22.72
CA ASP A 366 22.39 28.48 23.99
C ASP A 366 21.71 29.12 25.23
N GLY A 367 20.37 29.15 25.20
CA GLY A 367 19.54 29.70 26.28
C GLY A 367 19.61 31.23 26.45
N ARG A 368 20.20 31.95 25.48
CA ARG A 368 20.34 33.42 25.53
C ARG A 368 19.89 34.05 24.23
N GLU A 369 19.37 35.28 24.32
CA GLU A 369 19.12 36.11 23.16
C GLU A 369 20.48 36.54 22.57
N GLN A 370 20.67 36.24 21.29
CA GLN A 370 21.80 36.66 20.48
C GLN A 370 21.33 37.68 19.45
N ARG A 371 22.25 38.57 19.08
CA ARG A 371 22.05 39.49 17.97
C ARG A 371 23.34 39.79 17.23
N PHE A 372 23.23 40.02 15.94
CA PHE A 372 24.32 40.56 15.14
C PHE A 372 23.76 41.55 14.09
N MET A 373 24.64 42.45 13.65
CA MET A 373 24.35 43.46 12.64
C MET A 373 25.07 43.10 11.34
N LEU A 374 24.37 43.19 10.22
CA LEU A 374 24.94 43.19 8.87
C LEU A 374 24.88 44.59 8.29
N TYR A 375 25.98 44.99 7.66
CA TYR A 375 26.13 46.27 6.97
C TYR A 375 26.38 45.99 5.49
N PHE A 376 25.65 46.69 4.63
CA PHE A 376 25.84 46.60 3.19
C PHE A 376 26.60 47.84 2.72
N GLU A 377 27.81 47.65 2.19
CA GLU A 377 28.53 48.74 1.55
C GLU A 377 27.75 49.20 0.30
N PRO A 378 27.62 50.51 0.07
CA PRO A 378 27.06 51.01 -1.18
C PRO A 378 27.95 50.55 -2.33
N GLN A 379 27.36 49.90 -3.34
CA GLN A 379 28.09 49.67 -4.58
C GLN A 379 28.41 51.05 -5.20
N PRO A 380 29.66 51.30 -5.63
CA PRO A 380 29.97 52.52 -6.37
C PRO A 380 29.07 52.58 -7.60
N ALA A 381 28.48 53.76 -7.85
CA ALA A 381 27.71 53.99 -9.06
C ALA A 381 28.58 53.64 -10.27
N GLU A 382 28.15 52.68 -11.09
CA GLU A 382 28.72 52.50 -12.41
C GLU A 382 28.36 53.74 -13.25
N ASP A 383 29.23 54.75 -13.22
CA ASP A 383 29.26 55.81 -14.20
C ASP A 383 29.65 55.19 -15.55
N GLY A 384 28.64 54.97 -16.41
CA GLY A 384 28.87 54.47 -17.77
C GLY A 384 27.59 54.34 -18.58
N GLU A 385 27.20 55.42 -19.25
CA GLU A 385 26.13 55.46 -20.25
C GLU A 385 26.24 54.39 -21.37
N PRO A 386 25.12 54.08 -22.06
CA PRO A 386 24.93 52.84 -22.80
C PRO A 386 25.61 52.87 -24.17
N SER A 387 26.20 51.74 -24.58
CA SER A 387 26.65 51.54 -25.96
C SER A 387 25.81 50.45 -26.65
N PRO A 388 25.12 50.76 -27.76
CA PRO A 388 24.36 49.79 -28.54
C PRO A 388 25.27 49.16 -29.61
N ARG A 389 25.24 47.83 -29.73
CA ARG A 389 25.67 47.00 -30.88
C ARG A 389 25.35 45.55 -30.48
N GLY A 390 24.47 44.79 -31.13
CA GLY A 390 24.24 44.68 -32.56
C GLY A 390 25.29 43.73 -33.15
N GLY A 391 24.92 42.47 -33.39
CA GLY A 391 25.74 41.55 -34.20
C GLY A 391 25.69 40.09 -33.76
N GLU A 392 24.97 39.29 -34.55
CA GLU A 392 25.00 37.83 -34.61
C GLU A 392 26.41 37.27 -34.87
N GLN A 393 26.77 36.14 -34.24
CA GLN A 393 26.94 34.82 -34.87
C GLN A 393 27.18 33.75 -33.81
#